data_AF-A0A3M1G490-F1
#
_entry.id   AF-A0A3M1G490-F1
#
_cell.length_a   1.000
_cell.length_b   1.000
_cell.length_c   1.000
_cell.angle_alpha   90.00
_cell.angle_beta   90.00
_cell.angle_gamma   90.00
#
_symmetry.space_group_name_H-M   'P 1'
#
loop_
_entity.id
_entity.type
_entity.pdbx_description
1 polymer ?
#
loop_
_entity_poly.entity_id
_entity_poly.type
_entity_poly.pdbx_seq_one_letter_code
_entity_poly.pdbx_strand_id
1 'polypeptide(L)'
;MPQTHLSITGEKFTINGRLTYSDLPGSRPEAHGLLMNARFIQGVFDDKADPARFARFGWDAWDPERHTDELIAALPQWRDHGLLAFTVGLQGGGPCFTTDNLTIDNNPFGEDGRTLDPAYAARLDRLIRGADELGMVAIVSYFYGDQARRLRDGRAVRAAVTTASRFLREGGYTNVIIEVANEQNIGAFRPHPII
;
A
#
# COMPACT_ATOMS: atom_id res chain seq x y z
N MET A 1 -13.06 9.85 -14.18
CA MET A 1 -12.11 9.18 -15.09
C MET A 1 -10.73 9.28 -14.45
N PRO A 2 -9.86 8.26 -14.57
CA PRO A 2 -8.51 8.33 -14.02
C PRO A 2 -7.74 9.53 -14.60
N GLN A 3 -6.92 10.19 -13.77
CA GLN A 3 -6.13 11.37 -14.16
C GLN A 3 -4.63 11.06 -14.32
N THR A 4 -4.16 10.02 -13.63
CA THR A 4 -2.75 9.64 -13.54
C THR A 4 -2.54 8.30 -14.21
N HIS A 5 -1.78 8.31 -15.30
CA HIS A 5 -1.41 7.11 -16.05
C HIS A 5 0.07 6.82 -15.84
N LEU A 6 0.35 5.80 -15.04
CA LEU A 6 1.68 5.25 -14.89
C LEU A 6 2.03 4.40 -16.12
N SER A 7 3.25 4.53 -16.60
CA SER A 7 3.82 3.65 -17.63
C SER A 7 5.30 3.42 -17.36
N ILE A 8 5.84 2.37 -17.95
CA ILE A 8 7.25 2.00 -17.83
C ILE A 8 7.80 1.83 -19.26
N THR A 9 8.94 2.47 -19.55
CA THR A 9 9.66 2.33 -20.82
C THR A 9 11.10 1.97 -20.51
N GLY A 10 11.49 0.72 -20.79
CA GLY A 10 12.75 0.17 -20.31
C GLY A 10 12.80 0.19 -18.78
N GLU A 11 13.76 0.90 -18.22
CA GLU A 11 13.96 1.05 -16.77
C GLU A 11 13.39 2.38 -16.22
N LYS A 12 12.69 3.15 -17.05
CA LYS A 12 12.23 4.51 -16.72
C LYS A 12 10.72 4.54 -16.52
N PHE A 13 10.28 5.19 -15.44
CA PHE A 13 8.88 5.47 -15.17
C PHE A 13 8.42 6.75 -15.86
N THR A 14 7.21 6.72 -16.39
CA THR A 14 6.51 7.92 -16.88
C THR A 14 5.16 8.06 -16.21
N ILE A 15 4.77 9.32 -15.96
CA ILE A 15 3.42 9.68 -15.53
C ILE A 15 2.84 10.59 -16.62
N ASN A 16 1.69 10.19 -17.17
CA ASN A 16 1.02 10.91 -18.26
C ASN A 16 1.96 11.16 -19.46
N GLY A 17 2.78 10.16 -19.80
CA GLY A 17 3.73 10.21 -20.92
C GLY A 17 5.01 11.02 -20.68
N ARG A 18 5.19 11.61 -19.49
CA ARG A 18 6.39 12.38 -19.14
C ARG A 18 7.27 11.60 -18.16
N LEU A 19 8.59 11.66 -18.35
CA LEU A 19 9.53 11.11 -17.37
C LEU A 19 9.28 11.78 -16.00
N THR A 20 9.16 10.98 -14.95
CA THR A 20 9.08 11.51 -13.58
C THR A 20 10.26 12.44 -13.28
N TYR A 21 10.04 13.48 -12.49
CA TYR A 21 11.03 14.49 -12.09
C TYR A 21 11.64 15.36 -13.21
N SER A 22 11.25 15.15 -14.47
CA SER A 22 11.78 15.92 -15.62
C SER A 22 11.26 17.35 -15.73
N ASP A 23 10.17 17.65 -15.04
CA ASP A 23 9.53 18.96 -14.95
C ASP A 23 10.02 19.80 -13.76
N LEU A 24 10.79 19.21 -12.83
CA LEU A 24 11.36 19.91 -11.70
C LEU A 24 12.54 20.80 -12.14
N PRO A 25 12.48 22.13 -11.94
CA PRO A 25 13.57 23.02 -12.31
C PRO A 25 14.88 22.65 -11.59
N GLY A 26 15.96 22.51 -12.34
CA GLY A 26 17.29 22.18 -11.79
C GLY A 26 17.47 20.73 -11.35
N SER A 27 16.51 19.84 -11.63
CA SER A 27 16.68 18.41 -11.33
C SER A 27 17.77 17.79 -12.20
N ARG A 28 18.48 16.82 -11.62
CA ARG A 28 19.55 16.10 -12.31
C ARG A 28 18.96 15.14 -13.35
N PRO A 29 19.49 15.07 -14.59
CA PRO A 29 18.99 14.16 -15.62
C PRO A 29 18.95 12.68 -15.19
N GLU A 30 19.85 12.25 -14.31
CA GLU A 30 19.90 10.87 -13.79
C GLU A 30 18.67 10.52 -12.93
N ALA A 31 18.04 11.53 -12.31
CA ALA A 31 16.82 11.36 -11.53
C ALA A 31 15.57 11.21 -12.41
N HIS A 32 15.65 11.60 -13.69
CA HIS A 32 14.49 11.55 -14.57
C HIS A 32 14.09 10.10 -14.85
N GLY A 33 12.81 9.81 -14.67
CA GLY A 33 12.25 8.46 -14.81
C GLY A 33 12.55 7.53 -13.64
N LEU A 34 13.14 8.00 -12.53
CA LEU A 34 13.14 7.26 -11.27
C LEU A 34 11.78 7.38 -10.56
N LEU A 35 11.48 6.53 -9.58
CA LEU A 35 10.24 6.62 -8.81
C LEU A 35 10.53 6.56 -7.31
N MET A 36 11.03 7.67 -6.76
CA MET A 36 11.20 7.80 -5.32
C MET A 36 9.83 7.64 -4.64
N ASN A 37 9.79 6.80 -3.60
CA ASN A 37 8.58 6.52 -2.85
C ASN A 37 8.84 6.57 -1.34
N ALA A 38 7.78 6.85 -0.59
CA ALA A 38 7.75 6.74 0.87
C ALA A 38 6.91 5.53 1.27
N ARG A 39 7.33 4.78 2.29
CA ARG A 39 6.53 3.65 2.81
C ARG A 39 5.48 4.15 3.79
N PHE A 40 4.33 4.57 3.30
CA PHE A 40 3.11 4.78 4.10
C PHE A 40 2.39 3.45 4.35
N ILE A 41 3.15 2.47 4.85
CA ILE A 41 2.75 1.06 4.82
C ILE A 41 1.47 0.80 5.61
N GLN A 42 1.22 1.60 6.65
CA GLN A 42 0.02 1.51 7.49
C GLN A 42 -1.14 2.37 6.98
N GLY A 43 -1.12 2.89 5.75
CA GLY A 43 -2.11 3.87 5.27
C GLY A 43 -3.58 3.40 5.28
N VAL A 44 -3.82 2.09 5.30
CA VAL A 44 -5.15 1.45 5.43
C VAL A 44 -5.24 0.50 6.63
N PHE A 45 -4.37 0.71 7.62
CA PHE A 45 -4.19 -0.19 8.75
C PHE A 45 -5.43 -0.27 9.65
N ASP A 46 -5.73 -1.45 10.14
CA ASP A 46 -6.55 -1.62 11.34
C ASP A 46 -6.08 -2.84 12.12
N ASP A 47 -6.34 -2.86 13.42
CA ASP A 47 -5.95 -3.99 14.26
C ASP A 47 -7.20 -4.62 14.89
N LYS A 48 -7.70 -5.67 14.25
CA LYS A 48 -8.94 -6.33 14.66
C LYS A 48 -8.86 -6.95 16.06
N ALA A 49 -7.65 -7.18 16.58
CA ALA A 49 -7.44 -7.77 17.89
C ALA A 49 -7.56 -6.74 19.03
N ASP A 50 -6.92 -5.57 18.87
CA ASP A 50 -6.90 -4.52 19.88
C ASP A 50 -6.63 -3.13 19.25
N PRO A 51 -7.63 -2.48 18.63
CA PRO A 51 -7.41 -1.20 17.96
C PRO A 51 -6.98 -0.09 18.93
N ALA A 52 -7.41 -0.16 20.19
CA ALA A 52 -7.19 0.89 21.19
C ALA A 52 -5.69 1.15 21.46
N ARG A 53 -4.82 0.15 21.27
CA ARG A 53 -3.37 0.33 21.45
C ARG A 53 -2.72 1.23 20.39
N PHE A 54 -3.45 1.59 19.33
CA PHE A 54 -3.01 2.53 18.29
C PHE A 54 -3.62 3.93 18.44
N ALA A 55 -4.46 4.16 19.46
CA ALA A 55 -4.84 5.49 19.93
C ALA A 55 -3.63 6.16 20.63
N ARG A 56 -2.64 6.58 19.83
CA ARG A 56 -1.36 7.15 20.31
C ARG A 56 -1.29 8.63 20.00
N PHE A 57 -0.16 9.31 20.20
CA PHE A 57 0.08 10.66 19.66
C PHE A 57 -1.03 11.73 19.90
N GLY A 58 -1.75 11.65 21.01
CA GLY A 58 -2.82 12.60 21.37
C GLY A 58 -4.23 12.18 20.92
N TRP A 59 -4.41 10.95 20.48
CA TRP A 59 -5.70 10.38 20.05
C TRP A 59 -6.43 9.70 21.21
N ASP A 60 -7.69 10.08 21.46
CA ASP A 60 -8.53 9.46 22.49
C ASP A 60 -9.00 8.04 22.10
N ALA A 61 -9.19 7.81 20.80
CA ALA A 61 -9.60 6.53 20.24
C ALA A 61 -8.96 6.32 18.86
N TRP A 62 -8.73 5.07 18.50
CA TRP A 62 -8.31 4.69 17.16
C TRP A 62 -9.51 4.69 16.22
N ASP A 63 -9.37 5.37 15.09
CA ASP A 63 -10.35 5.37 14.01
C ASP A 63 -9.63 5.04 12.68
N PRO A 64 -9.84 3.82 12.13
CA PRO A 64 -9.19 3.39 10.90
C PRO A 64 -9.62 4.18 9.66
N GLU A 65 -10.82 4.76 9.66
CA GLU A 65 -11.31 5.58 8.54
C GLU A 65 -10.67 6.97 8.59
N ARG A 66 -10.69 7.60 9.77
CA ARG A 66 -10.02 8.90 9.97
C ARG A 66 -8.52 8.83 9.68
N HIS A 67 -7.85 7.76 10.08
CA HIS A 67 -6.43 7.55 9.78
C HIS A 67 -6.12 7.58 8.28
N THR A 68 -6.93 6.88 7.47
CA THR A 68 -6.78 6.91 6.00
C THR A 68 -7.12 8.28 5.42
N ASP A 69 -8.20 8.91 5.89
CA ASP A 69 -8.65 10.21 5.37
C ASP A 69 -7.65 11.33 5.68
N GLU A 70 -7.03 11.31 6.86
CA GLU A 70 -5.96 12.26 7.21
C GLU A 70 -4.68 12.02 6.41
N LEU A 71 -4.34 10.76 6.09
CA LEU A 71 -3.25 10.48 5.15
C LEU A 71 -3.54 11.08 3.77
N ILE A 72 -4.76 10.90 3.25
CA ILE A 72 -5.19 11.49 1.96
C ILE A 72 -5.06 13.01 2.02
N ALA A 73 -5.55 13.64 3.09
CA ALA A 73 -5.46 15.09 3.28
C ALA A 73 -4.01 15.61 3.37
N ALA A 74 -3.06 14.77 3.80
CA ALA A 74 -1.65 15.11 3.86
C ALA A 74 -0.90 14.92 2.53
N LEU A 75 -1.40 14.10 1.59
CA LEU A 75 -0.72 13.81 0.32
C LEU A 75 -0.35 15.06 -0.50
N PRO A 76 -1.16 16.14 -0.58
CA PRO A 76 -0.77 17.35 -1.30
C PRO A 76 0.54 17.94 -0.80
N GLN A 77 0.77 17.96 0.52
CA GLN A 77 2.03 18.49 1.08
C GLN A 77 3.24 17.63 0.70
N TRP A 78 3.09 16.30 0.75
CA TRP A 78 4.15 15.38 0.29
C TRP A 78 4.47 15.58 -1.19
N ARG A 79 3.41 15.77 -2.00
CA ARG A 79 3.49 16.00 -3.43
C ARG A 79 4.18 17.34 -3.76
N ASP A 80 3.90 18.39 -3.00
CA ASP A 80 4.56 19.70 -3.13
C ASP A 80 6.06 19.63 -2.79
N HIS A 81 6.43 18.71 -1.89
CA HIS A 81 7.83 18.40 -1.57
C HIS A 81 8.48 17.38 -2.52
N GLY A 82 7.81 17.04 -3.62
CA GLY A 82 8.37 16.22 -4.71
C GLY A 82 8.15 14.72 -4.55
N LEU A 83 7.34 14.24 -3.60
CA LEU A 83 6.99 12.83 -3.56
C LEU A 83 6.03 12.47 -4.71
N LEU A 84 6.38 11.50 -5.55
CA LEU A 84 5.51 11.04 -6.65
C LEU A 84 4.89 9.66 -6.39
N ALA A 85 5.37 8.92 -5.40
CA ALA A 85 4.84 7.61 -5.08
C ALA A 85 4.88 7.29 -3.59
N PHE A 86 4.04 6.36 -3.17
CA PHE A 86 4.13 5.77 -1.83
C PHE A 86 3.77 4.29 -1.87
N THR A 87 4.25 3.54 -0.87
CA THR A 87 3.85 2.15 -0.64
C THR A 87 2.86 2.06 0.50
N VAL A 88 1.73 1.40 0.27
CA VAL A 88 0.68 1.10 1.27
C VAL A 88 0.45 -0.40 1.32
N GLY A 89 0.26 -0.97 2.52
CA GLY A 89 0.13 -2.40 2.71
C GLY A 89 -1.28 -2.83 3.12
N LEU A 90 -1.84 -3.82 2.43
CA LEU A 90 -3.07 -4.52 2.86
C LEU A 90 -2.85 -5.22 4.20
N GLN A 91 -1.71 -5.89 4.36
CA GLN A 91 -1.28 -6.48 5.63
C GLN A 91 -0.38 -5.54 6.46
N GLY A 92 -0.25 -4.28 6.05
CA GLY A 92 0.54 -3.27 6.76
C GLY A 92 2.03 -3.62 6.84
N GLY A 93 2.66 -3.17 7.92
CA GLY A 93 4.07 -3.40 8.21
C GLY A 93 4.38 -3.45 9.71
N GLY A 94 5.66 -3.51 10.06
CA GLY A 94 6.09 -3.62 11.45
C GLY A 94 5.82 -2.34 12.26
N PRO A 95 5.41 -2.44 13.54
CA PRO A 95 5.11 -1.29 14.41
C PRO A 95 6.38 -0.64 15.02
N CYS A 96 7.55 -0.79 14.37
CA CYS A 96 8.84 -0.23 14.82
C CYS A 96 9.14 -0.44 16.32
N PHE A 97 9.03 -1.68 16.81
CA PHE A 97 9.33 -2.09 18.20
C PHE A 97 8.42 -1.52 19.29
N THR A 98 7.28 -0.94 18.92
CA THR A 98 6.34 -0.39 19.91
C THR A 98 5.24 -1.36 20.34
N THR A 99 5.06 -2.44 19.59
CA THR A 99 4.03 -3.48 19.81
C THR A 99 4.58 -4.80 19.30
N ASP A 100 4.27 -5.92 19.97
CA ASP A 100 4.58 -7.24 19.43
C ASP A 100 3.74 -7.52 18.18
N ASN A 101 4.42 -7.69 17.04
CA ASN A 101 3.79 -7.87 15.74
C ASN A 101 2.94 -9.14 15.66
N LEU A 102 3.28 -10.18 16.44
CA LEU A 102 2.50 -11.44 16.49
C LEU A 102 1.14 -11.27 17.17
N THR A 103 0.97 -10.20 17.95
CA THR A 103 -0.31 -9.87 18.60
C THR A 103 -1.20 -8.99 17.73
N ILE A 104 -0.71 -8.50 16.59
CA ILE A 104 -1.47 -7.67 15.63
C ILE A 104 -2.31 -8.55 14.70
N ASP A 105 -3.56 -8.15 14.50
CA ASP A 105 -4.49 -8.72 13.53
C ASP A 105 -4.85 -7.69 12.44
N ASN A 106 -3.90 -7.48 11.54
CA ASN A 106 -4.05 -6.61 10.37
C ASN A 106 -4.02 -7.47 9.11
N ASN A 107 -5.02 -8.34 8.98
CA ASN A 107 -5.22 -9.16 7.78
C ASN A 107 -6.62 -8.92 7.19
N PRO A 108 -6.71 -8.34 5.98
CA PRO A 108 -7.99 -8.10 5.32
C PRO A 108 -8.46 -9.29 4.47
N PHE A 109 -7.64 -10.33 4.30
CA PHE A 109 -8.03 -11.51 3.56
C PHE A 109 -8.79 -12.51 4.44
N GLY A 110 -9.78 -13.20 3.88
CA GLY A 110 -10.28 -14.42 4.50
C GLY A 110 -9.17 -15.48 4.60
N GLU A 111 -9.28 -16.43 5.52
CA GLU A 111 -8.27 -17.49 5.70
C GLU A 111 -8.00 -18.30 4.42
N ASP A 112 -8.99 -18.39 3.52
CA ASP A 112 -8.85 -19.06 2.22
C ASP A 112 -8.40 -18.12 1.08
N GLY A 113 -8.16 -16.84 1.38
CA GLY A 113 -7.72 -15.80 0.46
C GLY A 113 -8.75 -15.35 -0.57
N ARG A 114 -10.00 -15.85 -0.53
CA ARG A 114 -11.00 -15.57 -1.58
C ARG A 114 -11.83 -14.31 -1.32
N THR A 115 -11.75 -13.76 -0.12
CA THR A 115 -12.44 -12.53 0.26
C THR A 115 -11.44 -11.47 0.63
N LEU A 116 -11.76 -10.22 0.28
CA LEU A 116 -11.09 -9.02 0.77
C LEU A 116 -12.10 -8.25 1.60
N ASP A 117 -11.70 -7.86 2.81
CA ASP A 117 -12.51 -7.08 3.73
C ASP A 117 -12.98 -5.77 3.07
N PRO A 118 -14.31 -5.54 2.96
CA PRO A 118 -14.84 -4.35 2.30
C PRO A 118 -14.39 -3.02 2.93
N ALA A 119 -14.14 -2.97 4.24
CA ALA A 119 -13.68 -1.75 4.90
C ALA A 119 -12.24 -1.40 4.49
N TYR A 120 -11.37 -2.41 4.37
CA TYR A 120 -10.02 -2.21 3.84
C TYR A 120 -10.03 -1.86 2.35
N ALA A 121 -10.88 -2.50 1.57
CA ALA A 121 -11.06 -2.21 0.15
C ALA A 121 -11.53 -0.75 -0.06
N ALA A 122 -12.48 -0.27 0.75
CA ALA A 122 -12.97 1.10 0.69
C ALA A 122 -11.89 2.12 1.04
N ARG A 123 -11.12 1.90 2.11
CA ARG A 123 -9.99 2.78 2.50
C ARG A 123 -8.91 2.81 1.43
N LEU A 124 -8.55 1.65 0.86
CA LEU A 124 -7.58 1.58 -0.22
C LEU A 124 -8.08 2.28 -1.50
N ASP A 125 -9.36 2.12 -1.86
CA ASP A 125 -9.96 2.83 -3.00
C ASP A 125 -9.85 4.35 -2.84
N ARG A 126 -10.27 4.89 -1.68
CA ARG A 126 -10.16 6.33 -1.40
C ARG A 126 -8.72 6.82 -1.47
N LEU A 127 -7.78 6.06 -0.91
CA LEU A 127 -6.36 6.43 -0.92
C LEU A 127 -5.76 6.43 -2.32
N ILE A 128 -6.06 5.42 -3.15
CA ILE A 128 -5.58 5.36 -4.54
C ILE A 128 -6.18 6.50 -5.36
N ARG A 129 -7.47 6.82 -5.17
CA ARG A 129 -8.15 7.93 -5.87
C ARG A 129 -7.62 9.29 -5.45
N GLY A 130 -7.39 9.51 -4.16
CA GLY A 130 -6.75 10.73 -3.67
C GLY A 130 -5.33 10.91 -4.24
N ALA A 131 -4.59 9.82 -4.41
CA ALA A 131 -3.29 9.84 -5.09
C ALA A 131 -3.42 10.14 -6.60
N ASP A 132 -4.44 9.59 -7.27
CA ASP A 132 -4.72 9.80 -8.70
C ASP A 132 -4.99 11.28 -9.01
N GLU A 133 -5.73 11.97 -8.14
CA GLU A 133 -6.01 13.40 -8.27
C GLU A 133 -4.76 14.28 -8.18
N LEU A 134 -3.68 13.77 -7.59
CA LEU A 134 -2.43 14.50 -7.33
C LEU A 134 -1.30 14.16 -8.29
N GLY A 135 -1.52 13.28 -9.29
CA GLY A 135 -0.43 12.82 -10.14
C GLY A 135 0.50 11.82 -9.44
N MET A 136 0.03 11.12 -8.40
CA MET A 136 0.83 10.21 -7.58
C MET A 136 0.53 8.74 -7.85
N VAL A 137 1.54 7.90 -7.61
CA VAL A 137 1.48 6.44 -7.78
C VAL A 137 1.34 5.74 -6.43
N ALA A 138 0.39 4.83 -6.30
CA ALA A 138 0.24 3.95 -5.15
C ALA A 138 0.88 2.58 -5.44
N ILE A 139 1.88 2.20 -4.64
CA ILE A 139 2.45 0.85 -4.64
C ILE A 139 1.69 0.04 -3.59
N VAL A 140 0.84 -0.89 -4.03
CA VAL A 140 -0.01 -1.68 -3.14
C VAL A 140 0.72 -2.97 -2.78
N SER A 141 1.13 -3.07 -1.53
CA SER A 141 1.75 -4.25 -0.93
C SER A 141 0.69 -5.21 -0.41
N TYR A 142 0.72 -6.48 -0.83
CA TYR A 142 -0.27 -7.46 -0.39
C TYR A 142 0.12 -8.13 0.92
N PHE A 143 1.34 -8.67 1.00
CA PHE A 143 1.74 -9.52 2.11
C PHE A 143 2.88 -8.94 2.95
N TYR A 144 2.71 -9.13 4.26
CA TYR A 144 3.72 -8.87 5.27
C TYR A 144 3.96 -10.15 6.08
N GLY A 145 5.22 -10.52 6.30
CA GLY A 145 5.62 -11.85 6.78
C GLY A 145 4.84 -12.34 8.00
N ASP A 146 4.77 -11.54 9.07
CA ASP A 146 4.11 -11.92 10.31
C ASP A 146 2.56 -11.94 10.22
N GLN A 147 1.99 -11.36 9.17
CA GLN A 147 0.55 -11.38 8.90
C GLN A 147 0.18 -12.45 7.86
N ALA A 148 1.11 -12.87 6.99
CA ALA A 148 0.89 -13.91 6.00
C ALA A 148 0.48 -15.26 6.63
N ARG A 149 0.89 -15.53 7.87
CA ARG A 149 0.47 -16.71 8.68
C ARG A 149 -1.04 -16.80 8.92
N ARG A 150 -1.80 -15.73 8.68
CA ARG A 150 -3.26 -15.71 8.82
C ARG A 150 -3.96 -16.42 7.66
N LEU A 151 -3.25 -16.64 6.55
CA LEU A 151 -3.72 -17.46 5.45
C LEU A 151 -3.50 -18.93 5.79
N ARG A 152 -4.43 -19.80 5.40
CA ARG A 152 -4.40 -21.22 5.78
C ARG A 152 -3.27 -22.00 5.12
N ASP A 153 -3.02 -21.74 3.83
CA ASP A 153 -2.09 -22.52 3.02
C ASP A 153 -1.62 -21.74 1.77
N GLY A 154 -0.72 -22.34 0.98
CA GLY A 154 -0.24 -21.73 -0.26
C GLY A 154 -1.32 -21.53 -1.34
N ARG A 155 -2.44 -22.28 -1.30
CA ARG A 155 -3.58 -22.01 -2.20
C ARG A 155 -4.30 -20.73 -1.76
N ALA A 156 -4.42 -20.50 -0.45
CA ALA A 156 -4.95 -19.26 0.09
C ALA A 156 -4.09 -18.05 -0.29
N VAL A 157 -2.75 -18.19 -0.29
CA VAL A 157 -1.85 -17.13 -0.79
C VAL A 157 -2.14 -16.79 -2.26
N ARG A 158 -2.22 -17.80 -3.14
CA ARG A 158 -2.55 -17.58 -4.56
C ARG A 158 -3.95 -16.98 -4.75
N ALA A 159 -4.91 -17.42 -3.95
CA ALA A 159 -6.26 -16.87 -3.96
C ALA A 159 -6.24 -15.39 -3.53
N ALA A 160 -5.53 -15.04 -2.47
CA ALA A 160 -5.41 -13.66 -1.99
C ALA A 160 -4.77 -12.73 -3.03
N VAL A 161 -3.70 -13.17 -3.71
CA VAL A 161 -3.13 -12.42 -4.86
C VAL A 161 -4.18 -12.18 -5.94
N THR A 162 -4.95 -13.22 -6.28
CA THR A 162 -6.01 -13.12 -7.30
C THR A 162 -7.12 -12.17 -6.87
N THR A 163 -7.54 -12.23 -5.61
CA THR A 163 -8.59 -11.39 -5.02
C THR A 163 -8.18 -9.92 -5.01
N ALA A 164 -6.99 -9.60 -4.48
CA ALA A 164 -6.49 -8.22 -4.46
C ALA A 164 -6.26 -7.67 -5.88
N SER A 165 -5.69 -8.46 -6.77
CA SER A 165 -5.46 -8.04 -8.16
C SER A 165 -6.76 -7.83 -8.93
N ARG A 166 -7.80 -8.62 -8.64
CA ARG A 166 -9.14 -8.42 -9.18
C ARG A 166 -9.74 -7.10 -8.71
N PHE A 167 -9.67 -6.81 -7.41
CA PHE A 167 -10.12 -5.54 -6.86
C PHE A 167 -9.44 -4.35 -7.56
N LEU A 168 -8.12 -4.37 -7.70
CA LEU A 168 -7.37 -3.30 -8.37
C LEU A 168 -7.75 -3.14 -9.85
N ARG A 169 -7.94 -4.26 -10.56
CA ARG A 169 -8.37 -4.25 -11.97
C ARG A 169 -9.79 -3.70 -12.12
N GLU A 170 -10.72 -4.14 -11.29
CA GLU A 170 -12.13 -3.73 -11.34
C GLU A 170 -12.32 -2.26 -10.91
N GLY A 171 -11.46 -1.76 -10.02
CA GLY A 171 -11.42 -0.35 -9.64
C GLY A 171 -10.98 0.60 -10.77
N GLY A 172 -10.39 0.06 -11.85
CA GLY A 172 -9.98 0.82 -13.04
C GLY A 172 -8.81 1.76 -12.82
N TYR A 173 -7.95 1.48 -11.82
CA TYR A 173 -6.82 2.35 -11.48
C TYR A 173 -5.72 2.28 -12.54
N THR A 174 -5.14 3.44 -12.85
CA THR A 174 -4.03 3.58 -13.81
C THR A 174 -2.74 4.08 -13.18
N ASN A 175 -2.75 4.32 -11.86
CA ASN A 175 -1.65 4.86 -11.06
C ASN A 175 -1.18 3.85 -9.99
N VAL A 176 -1.24 2.55 -10.26
CA VAL A 176 -0.94 1.49 -9.28
C VAL A 176 0.21 0.59 -9.71
N ILE A 177 1.09 0.26 -8.77
CA ILE A 177 2.07 -0.84 -8.85
C ILE A 177 1.69 -1.89 -7.81
N ILE A 178 1.91 -3.17 -8.10
CA ILE A 178 1.68 -4.26 -7.15
C ILE A 178 3.01 -4.73 -6.55
N GLU A 179 3.14 -4.68 -5.22
CA GLU A 179 4.19 -5.36 -4.45
C GLU A 179 3.57 -6.63 -3.83
N VAL A 180 3.93 -7.82 -4.32
CA VAL A 180 3.28 -9.06 -3.84
C VAL A 180 3.63 -9.35 -2.38
N ALA A 181 4.91 -9.29 -2.02
CA ALA A 181 5.37 -9.57 -0.67
C ALA A 181 6.58 -8.73 -0.30
N ASN A 182 6.48 -8.02 0.83
CA ASN A 182 7.61 -7.32 1.43
C ASN A 182 8.65 -8.33 1.94
N GLU A 183 9.92 -8.17 1.58
CA GLU A 183 11.03 -9.01 2.09
C GLU A 183 10.78 -10.52 1.95
N GLN A 184 10.30 -10.96 0.78
CA GLN A 184 9.81 -12.33 0.53
C GLN A 184 10.75 -13.47 0.97
N ASN A 185 12.05 -13.19 1.10
CA ASN A 185 13.10 -14.16 1.45
C ASN A 185 13.34 -14.33 2.97
N ILE A 186 12.53 -13.73 3.85
CA ILE A 186 12.69 -13.87 5.31
C ILE A 186 12.02 -15.11 5.89
N GLY A 187 12.43 -15.50 7.10
CA GLY A 187 11.94 -16.70 7.78
C GLY A 187 10.42 -16.74 8.03
N ALA A 188 9.77 -15.58 8.14
CA ALA A 188 8.33 -15.47 8.38
C ALA A 188 7.48 -16.07 7.23
N PHE A 189 8.01 -16.15 6.01
CA PHE A 189 7.32 -16.77 4.87
C PHE A 189 7.55 -18.28 4.75
N ARG A 190 8.35 -18.90 5.61
CA ARG A 190 8.58 -20.37 5.57
C ARG A 190 7.29 -21.22 5.64
N PRO A 191 6.26 -20.86 6.42
CA PRO A 191 5.00 -21.62 6.42
C PRO A 191 4.25 -21.58 5.09
N HIS A 192 4.37 -20.46 4.36
CA HIS A 192 3.72 -20.24 3.06
C HIS A 192 4.70 -19.57 2.09
N PRO A 193 5.59 -20.34 1.44
CA PRO A 193 6.56 -19.79 0.49
C PRO A 193 5.83 -19.03 -0.64
N ILE A 194 6.24 -17.77 -0.86
CA ILE A 194 5.60 -16.85 -1.83
C ILE A 194 6.33 -16.85 -3.19
N ILE A 195 7.47 -17.55 -3.31
CA ILE A 195 8.20 -17.82 -4.55
C ILE A 195 8.65 -19.29 -4.55
#